data_AF-A0A524NHE0-F1
#
_entry.id   AF-A0A524NHE0-F1
#
_cell.length_a   1.000
_cell.length_b   1.000
_cell.length_c   1.000
_cell.angle_alpha   90.00
_cell.angle_beta   90.00
_cell.angle_gamma   90.00
#
_symmetry.space_group_name_H-M   'P 1'
#
loop_
_entity.id
_entity.type
_entity.pdbx_description
1 polymer ?
#
loop_
_entity_poly.entity_id
_entity_poly.type
_entity_poly.pdbx_seq_one_letter_code
_entity_poly.pdbx_strand_id
1 'polypeptide(L)'
;MKLPEYVSVQEVKRVCAELKIRDWTLLKKAEVLPEEAKTILAELEKGEMKIKLEDFRLGLEVELEHGIHFSEANVTNNHPILTGKIVLAHFKESLDYYRRLDVAEIEGDIQKAVVSKNAAKVVVLYEKLVKAKLELSQAESEML
;
A
#
# COMPACT_ATOMS: atom_id res chain seq x y z
N MET A 1 3.39 -26.11 -6.27
CA MET A 1 4.76 -26.05 -6.84
C MET A 1 5.66 -25.40 -5.80
N LYS A 2 6.89 -25.90 -5.57
CA LYS A 2 7.86 -25.18 -4.72
C LYS A 2 8.50 -24.09 -5.57
N LEU A 3 8.23 -22.83 -5.24
CA LEU A 3 8.84 -21.68 -5.89
C LEU A 3 10.25 -21.43 -5.31
N PRO A 4 11.22 -20.97 -6.11
CA PRO A 4 12.49 -20.47 -5.59
C PRO A 4 12.27 -19.15 -4.85
N GLU A 5 13.22 -18.78 -3.99
CA GLU A 5 13.29 -17.41 -3.48
C GLU A 5 13.80 -16.50 -4.62
N TYR A 6 12.94 -15.59 -5.09
CA TYR A 6 13.28 -14.68 -6.19
C TYR A 6 14.09 -13.46 -5.72
N VAL A 7 13.87 -13.02 -4.48
CA VAL A 7 14.53 -11.86 -3.87
C VAL A 7 14.96 -12.26 -2.48
N SER A 8 16.26 -12.30 -2.21
CA SER A 8 16.75 -12.73 -0.89
C SER A 8 16.60 -11.64 0.17
N VAL A 9 16.46 -12.04 1.44
CA VAL A 9 16.52 -11.10 2.59
C VAL A 9 17.81 -10.27 2.61
N GLN A 10 18.94 -10.85 2.16
CA GLN A 10 20.21 -10.12 2.06
C GLN A 10 20.16 -9.01 1.01
N GLU A 11 19.47 -9.25 -0.10
CA GLU A 11 19.28 -8.24 -1.13
C GLU A 11 18.43 -7.08 -0.63
N VAL A 12 17.34 -7.38 0.10
CA VAL A 12 16.50 -6.33 0.70
C VAL A 12 17.32 -5.48 1.68
N LYS A 13 18.12 -6.10 2.55
CA LYS A 13 19.01 -5.38 3.48
C LYS A 13 20.02 -4.50 2.74
N ARG A 14 20.63 -5.00 1.67
CA ARG A 14 21.58 -4.27 0.83
C ARG A 14 20.92 -3.02 0.24
N VAL A 15 19.74 -3.16 -0.34
CA VAL A 15 19.01 -2.04 -0.96
C VAL A 15 18.50 -1.05 0.08
N CYS A 16 17.97 -1.49 1.21
CA CYS A 16 17.59 -0.59 2.31
C CYS A 16 18.79 0.26 2.79
N ALA A 17 19.97 -0.35 2.91
CA ALA A 17 21.19 0.36 3.27
C ALA A 17 21.66 1.35 2.18
N GLU A 18 21.59 0.97 0.90
CA GLU A 18 21.92 1.81 -0.24
C GLU A 18 21.02 3.06 -0.31
N LEU A 19 19.72 2.87 -0.07
CA LEU A 19 18.72 3.94 0.00
C LEU A 19 18.77 4.73 1.32
N LYS A 20 19.56 4.30 2.31
CA LYS A 20 19.62 4.90 3.66
C LYS A 20 18.25 4.96 4.35
N ILE A 21 17.44 3.92 4.17
CA ILE A 21 16.14 3.74 4.84
C ILE A 21 16.22 2.65 5.91
N ARG A 22 15.16 2.47 6.71
CA ARG A 22 15.11 1.39 7.70
C ARG A 22 15.18 0.02 7.00
N ASP A 23 15.64 -1.00 7.71
CA ASP A 23 15.63 -2.37 7.23
C ASP A 23 14.18 -2.90 7.15
N TRP A 24 13.62 -2.94 5.93
CA TRP A 24 12.24 -3.35 5.69
C TRP A 24 12.00 -4.84 5.96
N THR A 25 13.06 -5.64 6.11
CA THR A 25 12.95 -7.05 6.53
C THR A 25 12.57 -7.20 8.01
N LEU A 26 12.71 -6.12 8.79
CA LEU A 26 12.45 -6.11 10.24
C LEU A 26 11.15 -5.40 10.61
N LEU A 27 10.43 -4.83 9.65
CA LEU A 27 9.18 -4.13 9.90
C LEU A 27 8.14 -5.07 10.53
N LYS A 28 7.46 -4.55 11.55
CA LYS A 28 6.34 -5.23 12.24
C LYS A 28 4.99 -4.61 11.94
N LYS A 29 5.01 -3.41 11.34
CA LYS A 29 3.85 -2.64 10.91
C LYS A 29 4.19 -2.08 9.54
N ALA A 30 3.18 -1.91 8.71
CA ALA A 30 3.31 -1.37 7.37
C ALA A 30 3.47 0.17 7.35
N GLU A 31 4.02 0.76 8.40
CA GLU A 31 4.18 2.22 8.52
C GLU A 31 5.42 2.67 7.76
N VAL A 32 5.24 3.55 6.79
CA VAL A 32 6.31 4.11 5.95
C VAL A 32 6.54 5.57 6.29
N LEU A 33 7.79 5.93 6.60
CA LEU A 33 8.13 7.31 6.90
C LEU A 33 8.09 8.16 5.61
N PRO A 34 7.68 9.44 5.68
CA PRO A 34 7.64 10.32 4.50
C PRO A 34 8.99 10.40 3.75
N GLU A 35 10.11 10.39 4.49
CA GLU A 35 11.44 10.41 3.88
C GLU A 35 11.79 9.11 3.16
N GLU A 36 11.31 7.96 3.65
CA GLU A 36 11.51 6.67 2.96
C GLU A 36 10.70 6.63 1.66
N ALA A 37 9.43 7.04 1.71
CA ALA A 37 8.59 7.14 0.53
C ALA A 37 9.18 8.10 -0.51
N LYS A 38 9.73 9.24 -0.07
CA LYS A 38 10.36 10.22 -0.94
C LYS A 38 11.60 9.66 -1.63
N THR A 39 12.47 9.00 -0.87
CA THR A 39 13.67 8.35 -1.42
C THR A 39 13.29 7.26 -2.41
N ILE A 40 12.35 6.39 -2.07
CA ILE A 40 11.91 5.31 -2.98
C ILE A 40 11.30 5.90 -4.24
N LEU A 41 10.42 6.92 -4.13
CA LEU A 41 9.79 7.55 -5.29
C LEU A 41 10.80 8.20 -6.24
N ALA A 42 11.92 8.72 -5.71
CA ALA A 42 12.98 9.32 -6.51
C ALA A 42 13.75 8.31 -7.37
N GLU A 43 13.79 7.04 -6.95
CA GLU A 43 14.41 5.93 -7.69
C GLU A 43 13.50 5.33 -8.79
N LEU A 44 12.23 5.75 -8.85
CA LEU A 44 11.26 5.19 -9.79
C LEU A 44 11.10 6.04 -11.05
N GLU A 45 11.05 5.37 -12.20
CA GLU A 45 10.73 5.97 -13.49
C GLU A 45 9.22 6.21 -13.63
N LYS A 46 8.76 7.36 -13.12
CA LYS A 46 7.33 7.74 -13.14
C LYS A 46 6.86 8.48 -14.41
N GLY A 47 7.76 8.79 -15.35
CA GLY A 47 7.43 9.58 -16.54
C GLY A 47 6.82 10.94 -16.17
N GLU A 48 5.74 11.33 -16.85
CA GLU A 48 5.04 12.61 -16.62
C GLU A 48 4.00 12.57 -15.49
N MET A 49 3.86 11.44 -14.79
CA MET A 49 2.85 11.29 -13.74
C MET A 49 3.09 12.24 -12.56
N LYS A 50 2.05 13.00 -12.22
CA LYS A 50 2.02 13.87 -11.04
C LYS A 50 1.59 13.10 -9.79
N ILE A 51 2.49 12.29 -9.27
CA ILE A 51 2.26 11.49 -8.06
C ILE A 51 2.46 12.37 -6.83
N LYS A 52 1.42 12.55 -6.01
CA LYS A 52 1.52 13.16 -4.68
C LYS A 52 2.30 12.21 -3.76
N LEU A 53 3.25 12.73 -2.98
CA LEU A 53 4.09 11.92 -2.09
C LEU A 53 3.26 11.10 -1.10
N GLU A 54 2.20 11.71 -0.55
CA GLU A 54 1.35 11.06 0.44
C GLU A 54 0.54 9.89 -0.16
N ASP A 55 0.06 10.05 -1.41
CA ASP A 55 -0.64 8.97 -2.11
C ASP A 55 0.32 7.78 -2.37
N PHE A 56 1.56 8.07 -2.74
CA PHE A 56 2.59 7.05 -2.91
C PHE A 56 2.96 6.37 -1.58
N ARG A 57 3.08 7.15 -0.50
CA ARG A 57 3.35 6.65 0.84
C ARG A 57 2.26 5.67 1.26
N LEU A 58 0.98 6.07 1.16
CA LEU A 58 -0.16 5.20 1.45
C LEU A 58 -0.12 3.90 0.64
N GLY A 59 0.17 3.99 -0.67
CA GLY A 59 0.32 2.81 -1.51
C GLY A 59 1.40 1.85 -1.02
N LEU A 60 2.56 2.38 -0.60
CA LEU A 60 3.62 1.55 -0.01
C LEU A 60 3.15 0.84 1.27
N GLU A 61 2.37 1.52 2.12
CA GLU A 61 1.82 0.92 3.34
C GLU A 61 0.88 -0.24 2.99
N VAL A 62 -0.04 -0.05 2.04
CA VAL A 62 -0.95 -1.12 1.58
C VAL A 62 -0.18 -2.34 1.06
N GLU A 63 0.82 -2.13 0.19
CA GLU A 63 1.61 -3.26 -0.33
C GLU A 63 2.45 -3.96 0.74
N LEU A 64 2.92 -3.22 1.75
CA LEU A 64 3.65 -3.80 2.88
C LEU A 64 2.74 -4.59 3.82
N GLU A 65 1.48 -4.19 4.00
CA GLU A 65 0.53 -4.96 4.83
C GLU A 65 0.41 -6.39 4.33
N HIS A 66 0.36 -6.59 3.02
CA HIS A 66 0.32 -7.92 2.42
C HIS A 66 1.56 -8.74 2.77
N GLY A 67 2.76 -8.15 2.59
CA GLY A 67 4.01 -8.84 2.87
C GLY A 67 4.23 -9.16 4.36
N ILE A 68 3.71 -8.32 5.26
CA ILE A 68 3.86 -8.46 6.71
C ILE A 68 2.83 -9.44 7.31
N HIS A 69 1.57 -9.40 6.85
CA HIS A 69 0.49 -10.22 7.41
C HIS A 69 0.32 -11.57 6.71
N PHE A 70 0.62 -11.65 5.40
CA PHE A 70 0.40 -12.83 4.57
C PHE A 70 1.74 -13.33 4.03
N SER A 71 2.54 -13.95 4.90
CA SER A 71 3.88 -14.47 4.57
C SER A 71 3.89 -15.44 3.39
N GLU A 72 2.78 -16.16 3.17
CA GLU A 72 2.57 -17.08 2.05
C GLU A 72 2.39 -16.37 0.69
N ALA A 73 2.01 -15.08 0.72
CA ALA A 73 1.86 -14.23 -0.45
C ALA A 73 3.04 -13.25 -0.61
N ASN A 74 3.98 -13.22 0.35
CA ASN A 74 5.15 -12.35 0.29
C ASN A 74 6.22 -12.93 -0.66
N VAL A 75 6.29 -12.38 -1.86
CA VAL A 75 7.25 -12.82 -2.90
C VAL A 75 8.48 -11.92 -3.03
N THR A 76 8.49 -10.76 -2.38
CA THR A 76 9.55 -9.74 -2.51
C THR A 76 10.40 -9.58 -1.26
N ASN A 77 10.04 -10.23 -0.15
CA ASN A 77 10.62 -9.97 1.18
C ASN A 77 10.55 -8.49 1.58
N ASN A 78 9.51 -7.78 1.14
CA ASN A 78 9.32 -6.33 1.33
C ASN A 78 10.42 -5.48 0.67
N HIS A 79 10.95 -5.89 -0.48
CA HIS A 79 11.96 -5.13 -1.19
C HIS A 79 11.46 -3.72 -1.58
N PRO A 80 12.08 -2.62 -1.09
CA PRO A 80 11.50 -1.27 -1.17
C PRO A 80 11.24 -0.79 -2.59
N ILE A 81 12.18 -1.03 -3.52
CA ILE A 81 12.00 -0.66 -4.94
C ILE A 81 10.95 -1.51 -5.65
N LEU A 82 10.84 -2.81 -5.34
CA LEU A 82 9.85 -3.67 -5.98
C LEU A 82 8.45 -3.34 -5.46
N THR A 83 8.32 -3.10 -4.15
CA THR A 83 7.10 -2.58 -3.54
C THR A 83 6.69 -1.25 -4.17
N GLY A 84 7.62 -0.30 -4.33
CA GLY A 84 7.35 0.95 -5.04
C GLY A 84 6.95 0.77 -6.51
N LYS A 85 7.49 -0.23 -7.21
CA LYS A 85 7.09 -0.55 -8.59
C LYS A 85 5.67 -1.14 -8.68
N ILE A 86 5.22 -1.88 -7.67
CA ILE A 86 3.83 -2.36 -7.59
C ILE A 86 2.89 -1.16 -7.43
N VAL A 87 3.19 -0.25 -6.50
CA VAL A 87 2.46 1.02 -6.34
C VAL A 87 2.40 1.81 -7.65
N LEU A 88 3.54 1.91 -8.35
CA LEU A 88 3.62 2.59 -9.62
C LEU A 88 2.78 1.92 -10.72
N ALA A 89 2.68 0.59 -10.73
CA ALA A 89 1.85 -0.14 -11.68
C ALA A 89 0.37 0.24 -11.51
N HIS A 90 -0.11 0.31 -10.27
CA HIS A 90 -1.48 0.74 -9.96
C HIS A 90 -1.74 2.20 -10.32
N PHE A 91 -0.79 3.10 -10.08
CA PHE A 91 -0.90 4.50 -10.51
C PHE A 91 -0.92 4.69 -12.03
N LYS A 92 -0.39 3.75 -12.81
CA LYS A 92 -0.53 3.77 -14.27
C LYS A 92 -1.95 3.41 -14.73
N GLU A 93 -2.72 2.69 -13.91
CA GLU A 93 -4.12 2.40 -14.18
C GLU A 93 -5.00 3.58 -13.76
N SER A 94 -4.77 4.11 -12.56
CA SER A 94 -5.47 5.29 -12.03
C SER A 94 -4.72 5.92 -10.85
N LEU A 95 -4.61 7.25 -10.83
CA LEU A 95 -3.90 7.95 -9.74
C LEU A 95 -4.66 7.90 -8.39
N ASP A 96 -5.95 7.56 -8.41
CA ASP A 96 -6.79 7.38 -7.23
C ASP A 96 -6.95 5.91 -6.82
N TYR A 97 -6.17 4.98 -7.40
CA TYR A 97 -6.29 3.54 -7.19
C TYR A 97 -6.42 3.14 -5.71
N TYR A 98 -5.49 3.58 -4.85
CA TYR A 98 -5.50 3.21 -3.43
C TYR A 98 -6.67 3.81 -2.65
N ARG A 99 -7.23 4.94 -3.09
CA ARG A 99 -8.47 5.49 -2.51
C ARG A 99 -9.67 4.62 -2.88
N ARG A 100 -9.72 4.14 -4.12
CA ARG A 100 -10.77 3.19 -4.57
C ARG A 100 -10.65 1.85 -3.82
N LEU A 101 -9.42 1.39 -3.59
CA LEU A 101 -9.16 0.17 -2.85
C LEU A 101 -9.64 0.25 -1.40
N ASP A 102 -9.33 1.32 -0.65
CA ASP A 102 -9.79 1.47 0.74
C ASP A 102 -11.33 1.43 0.84
N VAL A 103 -12.03 2.07 -0.10
CA VAL A 103 -13.51 1.97 -0.19
C VAL A 103 -13.95 0.51 -0.36
N ALA A 104 -13.36 -0.22 -1.30
CA ALA A 104 -13.72 -1.61 -1.58
C ALA A 104 -13.42 -2.55 -0.39
N GLU A 105 -12.28 -2.36 0.28
CA GLU A 105 -11.89 -3.15 1.44
C GLU A 105 -12.83 -2.92 2.64
N ILE A 106 -13.20 -1.65 2.90
CA ILE A 106 -14.16 -1.33 3.96
C ILE A 106 -15.52 -1.96 3.66
N GLU A 107 -15.99 -1.92 2.41
CA GLU A 107 -17.25 -2.56 2.02
C GLU A 107 -17.21 -4.09 2.27
N GLY A 108 -16.09 -4.73 1.94
CA GLY A 108 -15.86 -6.14 2.26
C GLY A 108 -15.86 -6.43 3.76
N ASP A 109 -15.23 -5.56 4.56
CA ASP A 109 -15.21 -5.70 6.02
C ASP A 109 -16.58 -5.46 6.67
N ILE A 110 -17.39 -4.55 6.11
CA ILE A 110 -18.79 -4.38 6.51
C ILE A 110 -19.56 -5.67 6.26
N GLN A 111 -19.39 -6.29 5.08
CA GLN A 111 -20.04 -7.56 4.77
C GLN A 111 -19.66 -8.65 5.80
N LYS A 112 -18.37 -8.78 6.14
CA LYS A 112 -17.89 -9.71 7.19
C LYS A 112 -18.54 -9.41 8.55
N ALA A 113 -18.66 -8.13 8.91
CA ALA A 113 -19.29 -7.71 10.16
C ALA A 113 -20.80 -8.02 10.20
N VAL A 114 -21.51 -7.86 9.07
CA VAL A 114 -22.92 -8.24 8.91
C VAL A 114 -23.11 -9.74 9.05
N VAL A 115 -22.30 -10.55 8.35
CA VAL A 115 -22.36 -12.02 8.41
C VAL A 115 -22.11 -12.52 9.85
N SER A 116 -21.18 -11.90 10.57
CA SER A 116 -20.91 -12.21 11.99
C SER A 116 -21.90 -11.57 12.97
N LYS A 117 -22.95 -10.89 12.49
CA LYS A 117 -23.99 -10.20 13.28
C LYS A 117 -23.41 -9.19 14.29
N ASN A 118 -22.28 -8.58 13.96
CA ASN A 118 -21.62 -7.60 14.81
C ASN A 118 -22.07 -6.17 14.45
N ALA A 119 -23.22 -5.75 14.99
CA ALA A 119 -23.81 -4.45 14.71
C ALA A 119 -22.89 -3.27 15.10
N ALA A 120 -22.17 -3.37 16.23
CA ALA A 120 -21.26 -2.33 16.68
C ALA A 120 -20.11 -2.11 15.67
N LYS A 121 -19.54 -3.20 15.13
CA LYS A 121 -18.49 -3.13 14.10
C LYS A 121 -19.04 -2.57 12.79
N VAL A 122 -20.27 -2.90 12.40
CA VAL A 122 -20.92 -2.34 11.21
C VAL A 122 -21.02 -0.81 11.30
N VAL A 123 -21.46 -0.26 12.43
CA VAL A 123 -21.58 1.20 12.61
C VAL A 123 -20.22 1.88 12.43
N VAL A 124 -19.18 1.38 13.11
CA VAL A 124 -17.83 1.94 13.04
C VAL A 124 -17.28 1.88 11.61
N LEU A 125 -17.44 0.75 10.92
CA LEU A 125 -16.97 0.61 9.53
C LEU A 125 -17.77 1.47 8.55
N TYR A 126 -19.07 1.66 8.79
CA TYR A 126 -19.89 2.53 7.95
C TYR A 126 -19.48 4.00 8.09
N GLU A 127 -19.15 4.46 9.30
CA GLU A 127 -18.57 5.79 9.49
C GLU A 127 -17.21 5.93 8.77
N LYS A 128 -16.36 4.89 8.80
CA LYS A 128 -15.11 4.87 8.03
C LYS A 128 -15.39 4.95 6.53
N LEU A 129 -16.38 4.20 6.02
CA LEU A 129 -16.75 4.17 4.61
C LEU A 129 -17.19 5.55 4.10
N VAL A 130 -17.97 6.29 4.88
CA VAL A 130 -18.42 7.64 4.50
C VAL A 130 -17.23 8.58 4.31
N LYS A 131 -16.23 8.50 5.19
CA LYS A 131 -15.01 9.32 5.08
C LYS A 131 -14.18 8.92 3.86
N ALA A 132 -13.96 7.62 3.65
CA ALA A 132 -13.22 7.12 2.48
C ALA A 132 -13.90 7.52 1.15
N LYS A 133 -15.24 7.45 1.08
CA LYS A 133 -15.99 7.91 -0.09
C LYS A 133 -15.90 9.41 -0.32
N LEU A 134 -15.85 10.22 0.74
CA LEU A 134 -15.63 11.65 0.63
C LEU A 134 -14.24 11.95 0.07
N GLU A 135 -13.20 11.31 0.59
CA GLU A 135 -11.82 11.48 0.10
C GLU A 135 -11.66 11.04 -1.36
N LEU A 136 -12.28 9.91 -1.74
CA LEU A 136 -12.33 9.47 -3.13
C LEU A 136 -13.05 10.50 -4.02
N SER A 137 -14.22 10.96 -3.61
CA SER A 137 -14.99 11.95 -4.38
C SER A 137 -14.26 13.28 -4.55
N GLN A 138 -13.50 13.72 -3.53
CA GLN A 138 -12.63 14.89 -3.64
C GLN A 138 -11.51 14.67 -4.66
N ALA A 139 -10.85 13.51 -4.63
CA ALA A 139 -9.82 13.17 -5.60
C ALA A 139 -10.36 13.09 -7.04
N GLU A 140 -11.55 12.49 -7.23
CA GLU A 140 -12.24 12.46 -8.53
C GLU A 140 -12.57 13.87 -9.02
N SER A 141 -13.03 14.76 -8.11
CA SER A 141 -13.33 16.15 -8.45
C SER A 141 -12.09 16.97 -8.83
N GLU A 142 -10.91 16.65 -8.32
CA GLU A 142 -9.65 17.31 -8.73
C GLU A 142 -9.20 16.91 -10.14
N MET A 143 -9.72 15.81 -10.67
CA MET A 143 -9.37 15.28 -12.00
C MET A 143 -10.31 15.75 -13.12
N LEU A 144 -11.45 16.34 -12.78
CA LEU A 144 -12.44 16.91 -13.70
C LEU A 144 -12.16 18.39 -13.98
#